data_AF-A0A285NGU9-F1
#
_entry.id   AF-A0A285NGU9-F1
#
_cell.length_a   1.000
_cell.length_b   1.000
_cell.length_c   1.000
_cell.angle_alpha   90.00
_cell.angle_beta   90.00
_cell.angle_gamma   90.00
#
_symmetry.space_group_name_H-M   'P 1'
#
loop_
_entity.id
_entity.type
_entity.pdbx_description
1 polymer ?
#
loop_
_entity_poly.entity_id
_entity_poly.type
_entity_poly.pdbx_seq_one_letter_code
_entity_poly.pdbx_strand_id
1 'polypeptide(L)' 'MEKLFCILLNFILPGVGTLVLKRTLNGSLQLALSLFSILLILTVWLTFYGLVLYAFVWLWALIEAILIKDAESSNPTPQ' A
#
# COMPACT_ATOMS: atom_id res chain seq x y z
N MET A 1 6.05 -10.89 -14.40
CA MET A 1 6.53 -11.12 -13.02
C MET A 1 6.40 -9.87 -12.14
N GLU A 2 6.59 -8.67 -12.68
CA GLU A 2 6.47 -7.40 -11.93
C GLU A 2 5.11 -7.20 -11.24
N LYS A 3 4.02 -7.75 -11.80
CA LYS A 3 2.67 -7.72 -11.19
C LYS A 3 2.66 -8.36 -9.80
N LEU A 4 3.11 -9.61 -9.74
CA LEU A 4 3.14 -10.38 -8.50
C LEU A 4 4.09 -9.71 -7.51
N PHE A 5 5.21 -9.17 -8.01
CA PHE A 5 6.21 -8.49 -7.19
C PHE A 5 5.69 -7.19 -6.53
N CYS A 6 4.97 -6.33 -7.25
CA CYS A 6 4.37 -5.12 -6.64
C CYS A 6 3.27 -5.46 -5.62
N ILE A 7 2.44 -6.46 -5.93
CA ILE A 7 1.40 -6.93 -5.01
C ILE A 7 2.06 -7.55 -3.76
N LEU A 8 3.08 -8.39 -3.93
CA LEU A 8 3.87 -8.94 -2.83
C LEU A 8 4.54 -7.85 -1.98
N LEU A 9 5.11 -6.81 -2.61
CA LEU A 9 5.71 -5.70 -1.90
C LEU A 9 4.69 -4.93 -1.05
N ASN A 10 3.53 -4.60 -1.61
CA ASN A 10 2.46 -3.95 -0.84
C ASN A 10 1.82 -4.87 0.21
N PHE A 11 1.84 -6.20 0.00
CA PHE A 11 1.37 -7.19 0.96
C PHE A 11 2.29 -7.30 2.18
N ILE A 12 3.62 -7.27 1.96
CA ILE A 12 4.63 -7.31 3.04
C ILE A 12 4.72 -5.95 3.74
N LEU A 13 4.81 -4.86 2.96
CA LEU A 13 4.95 -3.51 3.47
C LEU A 13 4.02 -2.54 2.70
N PRO A 14 2.88 -2.15 3.30
CA PRO A 14 1.93 -1.24 2.65
C PRO A 14 2.61 0.07 2.26
N GLY A 15 2.56 0.41 0.96
CA GLY A 15 3.09 1.67 0.42
C GLY A 15 4.43 1.53 -0.33
N VAL A 16 5.22 0.48 -0.09
CA VAL A 16 6.49 0.27 -0.81
C VAL A 16 6.25 -0.10 -2.28
N GLY A 17 5.30 -1.00 -2.54
CA GLY A 17 4.93 -1.36 -3.92
C GLY A 17 4.35 -0.15 -4.68
N THR A 18 3.56 0.68 -4.01
CA THR A 18 3.01 1.93 -4.57
C THR A 18 4.10 2.97 -4.88
N LEU A 19 5.13 3.07 -4.03
CA LEU A 19 6.31 3.92 -4.26
C LEU A 19 7.12 3.46 -5.48
N VAL A 20 7.31 2.14 -5.63
CA VAL A 20 8.01 1.56 -6.80
C VAL A 20 7.26 1.86 -8.11
N LEU A 21 5.94 1.97 -8.06
CA LEU A 21 5.08 2.35 -9.19
C LEU A 21 5.04 3.87 -9.47
N LYS A 22 5.99 4.65 -8.93
CA LYS A 22 6.13 6.11 -9.11
C LYS A 22 4.94 6.94 -8.61
N ARG A 23 4.02 6.36 -7.82
CA ARG A 23 2.98 7.10 -7.08
C ARG A 23 3.50 7.48 -5.71
N THR A 24 4.45 8.42 -5.70
CA THR A 24 5.20 8.82 -4.50
C THR A 24 4.32 9.36 -3.39
N LEU A 25 3.28 10.15 -3.72
CA LEU A 25 2.36 10.70 -2.72
C LEU A 25 1.53 9.61 -2.03
N ASN A 26 0.82 8.77 -2.79
CA ASN A 26 -0.03 7.72 -2.21
C ASN A 26 0.79 6.66 -1.48
N GLY A 27 1.94 6.27 -2.03
CA GLY A 27 2.82 5.31 -1.39
C GLY A 27 3.46 5.84 -0.10
N SER A 28 3.88 7.10 -0.06
CA SER A 28 4.40 7.72 1.17
C SER A 28 3.32 7.82 2.24
N LEU A 29 2.08 8.15 1.87
CA LEU A 29 0.97 8.22 2.80
C LEU A 29 0.65 6.83 3.38
N GLN A 30 0.56 5.80 2.54
CA GLN A 30 0.35 4.40 2.97
C GLN A 30 1.46 3.92 3.90
N LEU A 31 2.71 4.27 3.60
CA LEU A 31 3.85 3.90 4.41
C LEU A 31 3.86 4.65 5.75
N ALA A 32 3.55 5.94 5.77
CA ALA A 32 3.44 6.72 7.00
C ALA A 32 2.28 6.22 7.89
N LEU A 33 1.11 5.96 7.32
CA LEU A 33 -0.04 5.45 8.06
C LEU A 33 0.18 4.03 8.58
N SER A 34 0.87 3.17 7.84
CA SER A 34 1.19 1.82 8.30
C SER A 34 2.17 1.85 9.48
N LEU A 35 3.21 2.70 9.42
CA LEU A 35 4.13 2.94 10.55
C LEU A 35 3.40 3.52 11.77
N PHE A 36 2.52 4.50 11.55
CA PHE A 36 1.72 5.10 12.63
C PHE A 36 0.78 4.07 13.28
N SER A 37 0.17 3.20 12.47
CA SER A 37 -0.68 2.11 12.97
C SER A 37 0.12 1.10 13.79
N ILE A 38 1.34 0.75 13.37
CA ILE A 38 2.23 -0.13 14.14
C ILE A 38 2.58 0.52 15.49
N LEU A 39 2.89 1.81 15.52
CA LEU A 39 3.09 2.57 16.76
C LEU A 39 1.86 2.52 17.69
N LEU A 40 0.65 2.66 17.15
CA LEU A 40 -0.59 2.50 17.91
C LEU A 40 -0.81 1.07 18.41
N ILE A 41 -0.42 0.06 17.63
CA ILE A 41 -0.46 -1.34 18.06
C ILE A 41 0.49 -1.59 19.23
N LEU A 42 1.70 -1.02 19.18
CA LEU A 42 2.72 -1.17 20.22
C LEU A 42 2.37 -0.49 21.54
N THR A 43 1.53 0.55 21.52
CA THR A 43 1.11 1.25 22.75
C THR A 43 0.09 0.47 23.58
N VAL A 44 -0.38 -0.71 23.15
CA VAL A 44 -1.30 -1.66 23.83
C VAL A 44 -2.72 -1.14 24.08
N TRP A 45 -2.85 0.11 24.52
CA TRP A 45 -4.13 0.77 24.81
C TRP A 45 -4.95 1.08 23.55
N LEU A 46 -4.26 1.40 22.46
CA LEU A 46 -4.88 1.71 21.16
C LEU A 46 -4.76 0.56 20.17
N THR A 47 -4.39 -0.65 20.61
CA THR A 47 -4.12 -1.78 19.71
C THR A 47 -5.31 -2.12 18.83
N PHE A 48 -6.54 -2.09 19.34
CA PHE A 48 -7.72 -2.33 18.53
C PHE A 48 -7.85 -1.31 17.38
N TYR A 49 -7.71 -0.03 17.68
CA TYR A 49 -7.76 1.04 16.67
C TYR A 49 -6.59 0.98 15.70
N GLY A 50 -5.38 0.67 16.19
CA GLY A 50 -4.19 0.48 15.38
C GLY A 50 -4.32 -0.70 14.43
N LEU A 51 -4.90 -1.83 14.87
CA LEU A 51 -5.19 -2.99 14.02
C LEU A 51 -6.21 -2.67 12.93
N VAL A 52 -7.31 -1.98 13.28
CA VAL A 52 -8.32 -1.57 12.32
C VAL A 52 -7.70 -0.62 11.28
N LEU A 53 -6.95 0.38 11.72
CA LEU A 53 -6.28 1.32 10.82
C LEU A 53 -5.26 0.62 9.92
N TYR A 54 -4.45 -0.28 10.48
CA TYR A 54 -3.50 -1.08 9.72
C TYR A 54 -4.20 -1.93 8.65
N ALA A 55 -5.28 -2.63 9.01
CA ALA A 55 -6.06 -3.43 8.07
C ALA A 55 -6.66 -2.58 6.94
N PHE A 56 -7.17 -1.38 7.24
CA PHE A 56 -7.67 -0.44 6.23
C PHE A 56 -6.56 0.02 5.26
N VAL A 57 -5.40 0.41 5.80
CA VAL A 57 -4.25 0.85 5.00
C VAL A 57 -3.72 -0.29 4.14
N TRP A 58 -3.71 -1.50 4.68
CA TRP A 58 -3.29 -2.71 3.98
C TRP A 58 -4.23 -3.05 2.81
N LEU A 59 -5.55 -3.03 3.04
CA LEU A 59 -6.56 -3.19 1.98
C LEU A 59 -6.44 -2.10 0.91
N TRP A 60 -6.24 -0.84 1.32
CA TRP A 60 -6.04 0.26 0.39
C TRP A 60 -4.78 0.07 -0.47
N ALA A 61 -3.65 -0.31 0.12
CA ALA A 61 -2.42 -0.59 -0.63
C ALA A 61 -2.60 -1.72 -1.66
N LEU A 62 -3.42 -2.72 -1.34
CA LEU A 62 -3.73 -3.85 -2.22
C LEU A 62 -4.62 -3.41 -3.39
N ILE A 63 -5.67 -2.63 -3.12
CA ILE A 63 -6.56 -2.07 -4.14
C ILE A 63 -5.80 -1.13 -5.09
N GLU A 64 -4.95 -0.24 -4.56
CA GLU A 64 -4.10 0.64 -5.38
C GLU A 64 -3.19 -0.15 -6.32
N ALA A 65 -2.56 -1.23 -5.83
CA ALA A 65 -1.69 -2.06 -6.66
C ALA A 65 -2.44 -2.70 -7.84
N ILE A 66 -3.71 -3.10 -7.64
CA ILE A 66 -4.56 -3.65 -8.69
C ILE A 66 -4.98 -2.54 -9.67
N LEU A 67 -5.46 -1.41 -9.14
CA LEU A 67 -6.00 -0.31 -9.94
C LEU A 67 -4.95 0.36 -10.85
N ILE A 68 -3.73 0.57 -10.34
CA ILE A 68 -2.61 1.09 -11.13
C ILE A 68 -2.31 0.14 -12.30
N LYS A 69 -2.40 -1.16 -12.06
CA LYS A 69 -2.12 -2.17 -13.09
C LYS A 69 -3.17 -2.17 -14.20
N ASP A 70 -4.45 -2.07 -13.84
CA ASP A 70 -5.53 -2.00 -14.82
C ASP A 70 -5.39 -0.73 -15.68
N ALA A 71 -5.03 0.40 -15.07
CA ALA A 71 -4.77 1.65 -15.79
C ALA A 71 -3.57 1.56 -16.75
N GLU A 72 -2.50 0.85 -16.36
CA GLU A 72 -1.33 0.59 -17.21
C GLU A 72 -1.68 -0.36 -18.38
N SER A 73 -2.54 -1.35 -18.14
CA SER A 73 -2.99 -2.29 -19.17
C SER A 73 -3.97 -1.66 -20.18
N SER A 74 -4.73 -0.65 -19.79
CA SER A 74 -5.72 0.02 -20.65
C SER A 74 -5.14 1.18 -21.46
N ASN A 75 -3.94 1.65 -21.13
CA ASN A 75 -3.27 2.74 -21.83
C ASN A 75 -2.07 2.21 -22.64
N PRO A 76 -2.26 1.74 -23.89
CA PRO A 76 -1.14 1.44 -24.76
C PRO A 76 -0.43 2.75 -25.08
N THR A 77 0.71 3.01 -24.43
CA THR A 77 1.55 4.14 -24.78
C THR A 77 2.06 3.93 -26.22
N PRO A 78 1.98 4.94 -27.10
CA PRO A 78 2.61 4.87 -28.43
C PRO A 78 4.12 4.70 -28.22
N GLN A 79 4.68 3.70 -28.91
CA GLN A 79 6.12 3.39 -28.94
C GLN A 79 6.93 4.56 -29.49
#